data_AF-A0A318K3M6-F1
#
_entry.id   AF-A0A318K3M6-F1
#
_cell.length_a   1.000
_cell.length_b   1.000
_cell.length_c   1.000
_cell.angle_alpha   90.00
_cell.angle_beta   90.00
_cell.angle_gamma   90.00
#
_symmetry.space_group_name_H-M   'P 1'
#
loop_
_entity.id
_entity.type
_entity.pdbx_description
1 polymer ?
#
loop_
_entity_poly.entity_id
_entity_poly.type
_entity_poly.pdbx_seq_one_letter_code
_entity_poly.pdbx_strand_id
1 'polypeptide(L)'
;MIVPNEMITPPPAKAHPTTRAAMRKGRIARWLLFLVGVGSLPLTVFFIDLQPRVASKNLATLASLGISLSALVLGIALPIGGTLLWINRRRRKALRRFPWVSWPVRYIATRRYEWVQLLDQHRVPVSTLILSTWPRDIGKLVNHSTSEIWFAGDPNKYGIVSRPGGGDLRYAYRSRFRPAPQFTFRTDETQSNTGLRPEYQLVRERGHTVMKPVDESAVPKRHGGRNDERYPAPRMLRRVLAFLLDWVIHVGCGIGAAVAVSPAFAPDAITRHDWQHVGIKPIVPIGFFLAASAFDRVVIQSIFHTTIGKALFGLVVIRPQDGEYPSFGRLLAVWLLHVYLPYGLLGGPGPDDLENYFLPAVRRRDIRRGGTP
;
A
#
# COMPACT_ATOMS: atom_id res chain seq x y z
N MET A 1 43.36 -33.10 -14.65
CA MET A 1 42.58 -32.15 -15.46
C MET A 1 41.32 -31.82 -14.66
N ILE A 2 41.36 -30.73 -13.88
CA ILE A 2 40.24 -30.32 -13.01
C ILE A 2 39.29 -29.52 -13.89
N VAL A 3 38.14 -30.10 -14.23
CA VAL A 3 37.07 -29.38 -14.91
C VAL A 3 36.62 -28.26 -13.96
N PRO A 4 36.70 -26.98 -14.34
CA PRO A 4 36.19 -25.90 -13.51
C PRO A 4 34.70 -26.17 -13.28
N ASN A 5 34.33 -26.31 -12.01
CA ASN A 5 32.96 -26.46 -11.57
C ASN A 5 32.26 -25.14 -11.91
N GLU A 6 31.69 -25.03 -13.12
CA GLU A 6 30.82 -23.92 -13.48
C GLU A 6 29.77 -23.85 -12.37
N MET A 7 29.80 -22.79 -11.57
CA MET A 7 28.74 -22.53 -10.61
C MET A 7 27.47 -22.28 -11.42
N ILE A 8 26.72 -23.35 -11.69
CA ILE A 8 25.44 -23.30 -12.39
C ILE A 8 24.54 -22.43 -11.53
N THR A 9 24.47 -21.15 -11.88
CA THR A 9 23.56 -20.23 -11.20
C THR A 9 22.15 -20.76 -11.41
N PRO A 10 21.40 -21.07 -10.32
CA PRO A 10 20.09 -21.67 -10.45
C PRO A 10 19.18 -20.73 -11.26
N PRO A 11 18.33 -21.28 -12.14
CA PRO A 11 17.51 -20.45 -13.00
C PRO A 11 16.58 -19.55 -12.16
N PRO A 12 16.27 -18.33 -12.62
CA PRO A 12 15.36 -17.44 -11.91
C PRO A 12 14.02 -18.10 -11.63
N ALA A 13 13.37 -17.76 -10.52
CA ALA A 13 12.09 -18.34 -10.11
C ALA A 13 11.00 -18.25 -11.20
N LYS A 14 11.02 -17.18 -12.02
CA LYS A 14 10.14 -17.00 -13.18
C LYS A 14 10.25 -18.11 -14.24
N ALA A 15 11.40 -18.79 -14.33
CA ALA A 15 11.63 -19.85 -15.30
C ALA A 15 10.75 -21.07 -15.00
N HIS A 16 10.43 -21.33 -13.72
CA HIS A 16 9.65 -22.47 -13.27
C HIS A 16 8.24 -22.50 -13.91
N PRO A 17 7.78 -23.64 -14.49
CA PRO A 17 6.54 -23.70 -15.27
C PRO A 17 5.29 -23.26 -14.51
N THR A 18 5.11 -23.75 -13.29
CA THR A 18 3.97 -23.40 -12.41
C THR A 18 3.99 -21.94 -12.01
N THR A 19 5.15 -21.36 -11.70
CA THR A 19 5.31 -19.93 -11.40
C THR A 19 4.94 -19.09 -12.63
N ARG A 20 5.35 -19.54 -13.82
CA ARG A 20 4.96 -18.89 -15.09
C ARG A 20 3.45 -18.95 -15.31
N ALA A 21 2.82 -20.09 -15.03
CA ALA A 21 1.37 -20.26 -15.12
C ALA A 21 0.63 -19.34 -14.12
N ALA A 22 1.07 -19.32 -12.86
CA ALA A 22 0.52 -18.44 -11.82
C ALA A 22 0.63 -16.96 -12.18
N MET A 23 1.75 -16.54 -12.79
CA MET A 23 1.96 -15.16 -13.25
C MET A 23 1.16 -14.80 -14.51
N ARG A 24 0.71 -15.80 -15.29
CA ARG A 24 -0.22 -15.63 -16.42
C ARG A 24 -1.68 -15.55 -15.94
N LYS A 25 -2.04 -16.25 -14.86
CA LYS A 25 -3.39 -16.24 -14.28
C LYS A 25 -3.85 -14.81 -13.98
N GLY A 26 -4.99 -14.44 -14.56
CA GLY A 26 -5.60 -13.12 -14.41
C GLY A 26 -4.83 -11.97 -15.09
N ARG A 27 -3.79 -12.23 -15.90
CA ARG A 27 -3.05 -11.17 -16.61
C ARG A 27 -3.96 -10.37 -17.53
N ILE A 28 -4.76 -11.08 -18.34
CA ILE A 28 -5.68 -10.47 -19.31
C ILE A 28 -6.71 -9.62 -18.57
N ALA A 29 -7.37 -10.18 -17.55
CA ALA A 29 -8.35 -9.45 -16.75
C ALA A 29 -7.79 -8.15 -16.13
N ARG A 30 -6.56 -8.16 -15.59
CA ARG A 30 -5.93 -6.95 -15.03
C ARG A 30 -5.66 -5.88 -16.10
N TRP A 31 -5.18 -6.30 -17.28
CA TRP A 31 -4.94 -5.40 -18.40
C TRP A 31 -6.23 -4.86 -18.99
N LEU A 32 -7.23 -5.73 -19.19
CA LEU A 32 -8.56 -5.32 -19.65
C LEU A 32 -9.17 -4.30 -18.68
N LEU A 33 -9.13 -4.56 -17.38
CA LEU A 33 -9.64 -3.61 -16.38
C LEU A 33 -8.94 -2.25 -16.47
N PHE A 34 -7.61 -2.24 -16.59
CA PHE A 34 -6.85 -1.01 -16.76
C PHE A 34 -7.17 -0.29 -18.08
N LEU A 35 -7.21 -1.02 -19.21
CA LEU A 35 -7.48 -0.48 -20.54
C LEU A 35 -8.92 0.03 -20.66
N VAL A 36 -9.89 -0.66 -20.06
CA VAL A 36 -11.27 -0.19 -19.95
C VAL A 36 -11.33 1.10 -19.14
N GLY A 37 -10.59 1.19 -18.02
CA GLY A 37 -10.43 2.44 -17.28
C GLY A 37 -9.83 3.56 -18.12
N VAL A 38 -8.72 3.31 -18.83
CA VAL A 38 -8.06 4.30 -19.70
C VAL A 38 -8.96 4.72 -20.87
N GLY A 39 -9.60 3.77 -21.55
CA GLY A 39 -10.50 4.03 -22.68
C GLY A 39 -11.78 4.75 -22.27
N SER A 40 -12.17 4.68 -21.00
CA SER A 40 -13.30 5.45 -20.46
C SER A 40 -13.00 6.94 -20.40
N LEU A 41 -11.74 7.37 -20.36
CA LEU A 41 -11.35 8.78 -20.34
C LEU A 41 -11.77 9.53 -21.63
N PRO A 42 -11.31 9.14 -22.84
CA PRO A 42 -11.74 9.81 -24.06
C PRO A 42 -13.24 9.65 -24.31
N LEU A 43 -13.84 8.53 -23.89
CA LEU A 43 -15.28 8.32 -23.99
C LEU A 43 -16.07 9.30 -23.11
N THR A 44 -15.58 9.57 -21.89
CA THR A 44 -16.18 10.57 -20.99
C THR A 44 -16.10 11.96 -21.64
N VAL A 45 -14.94 12.33 -22.17
CA VAL A 45 -14.73 13.62 -22.86
C VAL A 45 -15.64 13.74 -24.08
N PHE A 46 -15.75 12.69 -24.90
CA PHE A 46 -16.63 12.64 -26.06
C PHE A 46 -18.09 12.88 -25.67
N PHE A 47 -18.60 12.21 -24.64
CA PHE A 47 -19.98 12.42 -24.22
C PHE A 47 -20.24 13.81 -23.61
N ILE A 48 -19.25 14.38 -22.92
CA ILE A 48 -19.33 15.78 -22.43
C ILE A 48 -19.42 16.76 -23.61
N ASP A 49 -18.62 16.55 -24.67
CA ASP A 49 -18.66 17.39 -25.88
C ASP A 49 -19.92 17.16 -26.73
N LEU A 50 -20.43 15.93 -26.77
CA LEU A 50 -21.64 15.58 -27.53
C LEU A 50 -22.91 16.14 -26.87
N GLN A 51 -23.01 16.11 -25.54
CA GLN A 51 -24.21 16.50 -24.80
C GLN A 51 -24.80 17.87 -25.22
N PRO A 52 -24.04 18.97 -25.33
CA PRO A 52 -24.58 20.27 -25.75
C PRO A 52 -24.91 20.36 -27.25
N ARG A 53 -24.37 19.46 -28.09
CA ARG A 53 -24.54 19.50 -29.55
C ARG A 53 -25.84 18.84 -30.03
N VAL A 54 -26.53 18.11 -29.17
CA VAL A 54 -27.71 17.34 -29.58
C VAL A 54 -29.00 18.05 -29.22
N ALA A 55 -29.81 18.36 -30.23
CA ALA A 55 -31.10 19.03 -30.06
C ALA A 55 -32.19 18.14 -29.42
N SER A 56 -32.10 16.82 -29.56
CA SER A 56 -33.09 15.88 -29.02
C SER A 56 -32.87 15.64 -27.52
N LYS A 57 -33.92 15.85 -26.72
CA LYS A 57 -33.95 15.57 -25.27
C LYS A 57 -33.59 14.12 -24.93
N ASN A 58 -34.03 13.15 -25.75
CA ASN A 58 -33.73 11.73 -25.54
C ASN A 58 -32.24 11.44 -25.74
N LEU A 59 -31.63 12.01 -26.77
CA LEU A 59 -30.21 11.84 -27.03
C LEU A 59 -29.34 12.58 -26.00
N ALA A 60 -29.75 13.76 -25.53
CA ALA A 60 -29.08 14.44 -24.42
C ALA A 60 -29.11 13.61 -23.13
N THR A 61 -30.22 12.93 -22.87
CA THR A 61 -30.36 12.00 -21.73
C THR A 61 -29.43 10.80 -21.88
N LEU A 62 -29.37 10.20 -23.07
CA LEU A 62 -28.45 9.10 -23.39
C LEU A 62 -26.98 9.52 -23.28
N ALA A 63 -26.59 10.68 -23.82
CA ALA A 63 -25.24 11.21 -23.69
C ALA A 63 -24.87 11.37 -22.21
N SER A 64 -25.78 11.93 -21.43
CA SER A 64 -25.57 12.14 -20.01
C SER A 64 -25.46 10.81 -19.22
N LEU A 65 -26.21 9.76 -19.59
CA LEU A 65 -26.01 8.40 -19.06
C LEU A 65 -24.63 7.84 -19.46
N GLY A 66 -24.20 8.09 -20.69
CA GLY A 66 -22.87 7.76 -21.20
C GLY A 66 -21.74 8.40 -20.37
N ILE A 67 -21.84 9.70 -20.06
CA ILE A 67 -20.91 10.40 -19.14
C ILE A 67 -20.85 9.67 -17.79
N SER A 68 -22.02 9.31 -17.26
CA SER A 68 -22.10 8.70 -15.92
C SER A 68 -21.49 7.30 -15.88
N LEU A 69 -21.79 6.47 -16.87
CA LEU A 69 -21.25 5.12 -16.93
C LEU A 69 -19.73 5.14 -17.18
N SER A 70 -19.28 5.97 -18.14
CA SER A 70 -17.85 6.08 -18.46
C SER A 70 -17.04 6.65 -17.30
N ALA A 71 -17.52 7.69 -16.61
CA ALA A 71 -16.84 8.23 -15.43
C ALA A 71 -16.80 7.23 -14.25
N LEU A 72 -17.82 6.38 -14.08
CA LEU A 72 -17.82 5.30 -13.07
C LEU A 72 -16.74 4.28 -13.35
N VAL A 73 -16.73 3.81 -14.59
CA VAL A 73 -15.77 2.82 -15.06
C VAL A 73 -14.35 3.40 -14.96
N LEU A 74 -14.14 4.65 -15.35
CA LEU A 74 -12.87 5.36 -15.15
C LEU A 74 -12.46 5.37 -13.66
N GLY A 75 -13.35 5.83 -12.78
CA GLY A 75 -13.07 5.98 -11.34
C GLY A 75 -12.82 4.68 -10.59
N ILE A 76 -13.32 3.54 -11.08
CA ILE A 76 -13.15 2.22 -10.45
C ILE A 76 -12.07 1.41 -11.18
N ALA A 77 -12.23 1.21 -12.49
CA ALA A 77 -11.41 0.29 -13.28
C ALA A 77 -9.97 0.79 -13.43
N LEU A 78 -9.75 2.10 -13.60
CA LEU A 78 -8.41 2.66 -13.72
C LEU A 78 -7.58 2.46 -12.45
N PRO A 79 -8.03 2.86 -11.25
CA PRO A 79 -7.21 2.69 -10.05
C PRO A 79 -7.06 1.22 -9.62
N ILE A 80 -8.12 0.41 -9.74
CA ILE A 80 -8.04 -1.03 -9.42
C ILE A 80 -7.10 -1.74 -10.42
N GLY A 81 -7.31 -1.54 -11.72
CA GLY A 81 -6.47 -2.11 -12.77
C GLY A 81 -5.01 -1.68 -12.65
N GLY A 82 -4.77 -0.39 -12.42
CA GLY A 82 -3.44 0.18 -12.21
C GLY A 82 -2.73 -0.44 -10.99
N THR A 83 -3.43 -0.54 -9.86
CA THR A 83 -2.89 -1.17 -8.63
C THR A 83 -2.53 -2.63 -8.86
N LEU A 84 -3.41 -3.40 -9.49
CA LEU A 84 -3.17 -4.82 -9.78
C LEU A 84 -2.00 -5.03 -10.75
N LEU A 85 -1.88 -4.18 -11.78
CA LEU A 85 -0.75 -4.20 -12.70
C LEU A 85 0.57 -3.83 -11.99
N TRP A 86 0.53 -2.85 -11.10
CA TRP A 86 1.68 -2.44 -10.30
C TRP A 86 2.17 -3.56 -9.36
N ILE A 87 1.26 -4.18 -8.59
CA ILE A 87 1.57 -5.34 -7.73
C ILE A 87 2.18 -6.47 -8.58
N ASN A 88 1.57 -6.79 -9.73
CA ASN A 88 2.07 -7.83 -10.63
C ASN A 88 3.46 -7.48 -11.19
N ARG A 89 3.72 -6.21 -11.54
CA ARG A 89 5.03 -5.75 -11.99
C ARG A 89 6.09 -5.95 -10.91
N ARG A 90 5.78 -5.64 -9.64
CA ARG A 90 6.70 -5.87 -8.51
C ARG A 90 7.01 -7.36 -8.32
N ARG A 91 5.97 -8.21 -8.34
CA ARG A 91 6.15 -9.68 -8.27
C ARG A 91 7.04 -10.19 -9.40
N ARG A 92 6.80 -9.74 -10.64
CA ARG A 92 7.66 -10.08 -11.79
C ARG A 92 9.09 -9.64 -11.59
N LYS A 93 9.32 -8.43 -11.05
CA LYS A 93 10.66 -7.92 -10.81
C LYS A 93 11.41 -8.80 -9.81
N ALA A 94 10.77 -9.23 -8.72
CA ALA A 94 11.36 -10.15 -7.75
C ALA A 94 11.69 -11.51 -8.37
N LEU A 95 10.71 -12.17 -9.02
CA LEU A 95 10.88 -13.51 -9.60
C LEU A 95 11.85 -13.58 -10.80
N ARG A 96 12.14 -12.44 -11.43
CA ARG A 96 13.18 -12.34 -12.48
C ARG A 96 14.58 -12.25 -11.89
N ARG A 97 14.72 -11.70 -10.68
CA ARG A 97 16.01 -11.41 -10.06
C ARG A 97 16.49 -12.57 -9.19
N PHE A 98 15.57 -13.27 -8.54
CA PHE A 98 15.91 -14.30 -7.56
C PHE A 98 15.44 -15.69 -8.01
N PRO A 99 16.27 -16.74 -7.83
CA PRO A 99 15.86 -18.14 -7.98
C PRO A 99 14.90 -18.55 -6.86
N TRP A 100 14.21 -19.67 -7.02
CA TRP A 100 13.53 -20.32 -5.90
C TRP A 100 14.58 -21.00 -5.02
N VAL A 101 14.53 -20.71 -3.72
CA VAL A 101 15.34 -21.39 -2.71
C VAL A 101 14.38 -22.00 -1.70
N SER A 102 14.62 -23.26 -1.32
CA SER A 102 13.84 -23.92 -0.29
C SER A 102 14.32 -23.50 1.09
N TRP A 103 13.40 -23.11 1.96
CA TRP A 103 13.68 -22.70 3.33
C TRP A 103 12.81 -23.49 4.30
N PRO A 104 13.40 -24.15 5.29
CA PRO A 104 12.67 -24.56 6.48
C PRO A 104 12.08 -23.33 7.16
N VAL A 105 10.86 -23.45 7.69
CA VAL A 105 10.16 -22.30 8.27
C VAL A 105 9.46 -22.60 9.58
N ARG A 106 9.28 -21.54 10.36
CA ARG A 106 8.34 -21.48 11.47
C ARG A 106 7.24 -20.48 11.15
N TYR A 107 5.99 -20.95 11.19
CA TYR A 107 4.81 -20.11 10.99
C TYR A 107 4.37 -19.46 12.30
N ILE A 108 4.08 -18.16 12.24
CA ILE A 108 3.57 -17.39 13.37
C ILE A 108 2.39 -16.57 12.86
N ALA A 109 1.26 -16.57 13.57
CA ALA A 109 0.09 -15.79 13.18
C ALA A 109 -0.53 -15.05 14.36
N THR A 110 -1.14 -13.93 14.04
CA THR A 110 -2.05 -13.18 14.92
C THR A 110 -3.36 -12.98 14.17
N ARG A 111 -4.39 -12.45 14.83
CA ARG A 111 -5.68 -12.11 14.18
C ARG A 111 -5.54 -11.16 12.99
N ARG A 112 -4.43 -10.42 12.87
CA ARG A 112 -4.26 -9.35 11.87
C ARG A 112 -3.12 -9.59 10.88
N TYR A 113 -2.09 -10.34 11.26
CA TYR A 113 -0.90 -10.56 10.43
C TYR A 113 -0.44 -12.01 10.53
N GLU A 114 0.20 -12.47 9.46
CA GLU A 114 0.93 -13.73 9.45
C GLU A 114 2.41 -13.47 9.14
N TRP A 115 3.27 -14.15 9.87
CA TRP A 115 4.71 -14.10 9.72
C TRP A 115 5.24 -15.49 9.38
N VAL A 116 6.34 -15.49 8.65
CA VAL A 116 7.12 -16.67 8.36
C VAL A 116 8.56 -16.39 8.74
N GLN A 117 9.09 -17.20 9.64
CA GLN A 117 10.49 -17.17 10.02
C GLN A 117 11.25 -18.16 9.15
N LEU A 118 12.17 -17.66 8.33
CA LEU A 118 13.09 -18.44 7.52
C LEU A 118 14.18 -18.99 8.43
N LEU A 119 14.42 -20.30 8.37
CA LEU A 119 15.41 -21.00 9.17
C LEU A 119 16.54 -21.52 8.27
N ASP A 120 17.76 -21.57 8.78
CA ASP A 120 18.87 -22.24 8.10
C ASP A 120 18.78 -23.78 8.21
N GLN A 121 19.81 -24.47 7.73
CA GLN A 121 19.92 -25.94 7.76
C GLN A 121 19.94 -26.50 9.20
N HIS A 122 20.39 -25.71 10.18
CA HIS A 122 20.43 -26.08 11.59
C HIS A 122 19.16 -25.64 12.35
N ARG A 123 18.12 -25.19 11.62
CA ARG A 123 16.87 -24.64 12.16
C ARG A 123 17.05 -23.38 13.00
N VAL A 124 18.14 -22.64 12.79
CA VAL A 124 18.39 -21.34 13.42
C VAL A 124 17.68 -20.24 12.60
N PRO A 125 16.98 -19.30 13.25
CA PRO A 125 16.26 -18.25 12.53
C PRO A 125 17.19 -17.27 11.82
N VAL A 126 17.04 -17.17 10.50
CA VAL A 126 17.80 -16.25 9.63
C VAL A 126 17.07 -14.91 9.46
N SER A 127 15.77 -14.96 9.19
CA SER A 127 14.95 -13.75 9.03
C SER A 127 13.49 -14.03 9.32
N THR A 128 12.75 -12.98 9.71
CA THR A 128 11.30 -13.06 9.91
C THR A 128 10.61 -12.10 8.96
N LEU A 129 9.72 -12.64 8.13
CA LEU A 129 9.02 -11.94 7.07
C LEU A 129 7.52 -11.90 7.38
N ILE A 130 6.88 -10.76 7.13
CA ILE A 130 5.42 -10.63 7.12
C ILE A 130 4.93 -11.04 5.74
N LEU A 131 3.89 -11.88 5.68
CA LEU A 131 3.21 -12.15 4.42
C LEU A 131 2.13 -11.10 4.16
N SER A 132 2.09 -10.62 2.92
CA SER A 132 1.01 -9.75 2.42
C SER A 132 -0.25 -10.58 2.19
N THR A 133 -1.04 -10.69 3.25
CA THR A 133 -2.23 -11.53 3.32
C THR A 133 -3.37 -10.78 3.97
N TRP A 134 -4.59 -10.94 3.45
CA TRP A 134 -5.78 -10.41 4.11
C TRP A 134 -6.14 -11.23 5.35
N PRO A 135 -6.83 -10.62 6.33
CA PRO A 135 -7.29 -11.32 7.53
C PRO A 135 -8.02 -12.65 7.24
N ARG A 136 -8.87 -12.67 6.21
CA ARG A 136 -9.64 -13.87 5.81
C ARG A 136 -8.84 -14.95 5.08
N ASP A 137 -7.62 -14.62 4.64
CA ASP A 137 -6.73 -15.52 3.91
C ASP A 137 -5.50 -15.93 4.73
N ILE A 138 -5.45 -15.53 6.02
CA ILE A 138 -4.44 -15.96 6.99
C ILE A 138 -4.51 -17.48 7.11
N GLY A 139 -3.35 -18.14 7.09
CA GLY A 139 -3.25 -19.59 7.27
C GLY A 139 -3.55 -20.40 6.00
N LYS A 140 -4.01 -19.77 4.91
CA LYS A 140 -4.36 -20.50 3.67
C LYS A 140 -3.14 -20.92 2.87
N LEU A 141 -2.06 -20.14 2.86
CA LEU A 141 -0.84 -20.47 2.11
C LEU A 141 0.16 -21.25 2.95
N VAL A 142 0.49 -20.68 4.11
CA VAL A 142 1.41 -21.20 5.11
C VAL A 142 0.62 -21.25 6.42
N ASN A 143 0.79 -22.32 7.18
CA ASN A 143 0.13 -22.56 8.46
C ASN A 143 1.08 -23.29 9.42
N HIS A 144 0.59 -23.66 10.60
CA HIS A 144 1.39 -24.37 11.61
C HIS A 144 1.93 -25.73 11.17
N SER A 145 1.29 -26.39 10.18
CA SER A 145 1.77 -27.65 9.62
C SER A 145 2.77 -27.46 8.47
N THR A 146 3.04 -26.23 8.05
CA THR A 146 3.97 -25.94 6.95
C THR A 146 5.39 -25.86 7.51
N SER A 147 6.21 -26.87 7.21
CA SER A 147 7.62 -26.94 7.64
C SER A 147 8.60 -26.31 6.65
N GLU A 148 8.20 -26.16 5.39
CA GLU A 148 9.08 -25.71 4.30
C GLU A 148 8.30 -24.85 3.30
N ILE A 149 8.97 -23.82 2.76
CA ILE A 149 8.46 -23.00 1.66
C ILE A 149 9.54 -22.77 0.63
N TRP A 150 9.13 -22.34 -0.56
CA TRP A 150 10.03 -21.76 -1.54
C TRP A 150 10.00 -20.24 -1.42
N PHE A 151 11.18 -19.64 -1.32
CA PHE A 151 11.37 -18.20 -1.22
C PHE A 151 12.25 -17.69 -2.37
N ALA A 152 11.78 -16.66 -3.06
CA ALA A 152 12.51 -15.97 -4.13
C ALA A 152 12.64 -14.49 -3.75
N GLY A 153 13.77 -14.11 -3.14
CA GLY A 153 13.99 -12.77 -2.65
C GLY A 153 15.28 -12.61 -1.86
N ASP A 154 15.41 -11.44 -1.25
CA ASP A 154 16.42 -11.14 -0.25
C ASP A 154 15.78 -11.32 1.14
N PRO A 155 16.22 -12.30 1.96
CA PRO A 155 15.67 -12.54 3.30
C PRO A 155 15.68 -11.31 4.20
N ASN A 156 16.58 -10.36 3.96
CA ASN A 156 16.71 -9.14 4.76
C ASN A 156 15.84 -7.98 4.27
N LYS A 157 15.16 -8.13 3.12
CA LYS A 157 14.36 -7.04 2.53
C LYS A 157 12.96 -7.52 2.17
N TYR A 158 12.85 -8.29 1.10
CA TYR A 158 11.58 -8.76 0.57
C TYR A 158 11.78 -9.87 -0.45
N GLY A 159 10.71 -10.62 -0.70
CA GLY A 159 10.66 -11.64 -1.73
C GLY A 159 9.25 -12.10 -2.02
N ILE A 160 9.17 -13.21 -2.76
CA ILE A 160 7.94 -13.94 -2.99
C ILE A 160 8.06 -15.27 -2.27
N VAL A 161 7.01 -15.65 -1.54
CA VAL A 161 6.86 -16.94 -0.91
C VAL A 161 5.88 -17.78 -1.72
N SER A 162 6.17 -19.06 -1.84
CA SER A 162 5.27 -20.07 -2.38
C SER A 162 5.40 -21.37 -1.61
N ARG A 163 4.37 -22.21 -1.69
CA ARG A 163 4.53 -23.62 -1.33
C ARG A 163 5.54 -24.28 -2.28
N PRO A 164 6.15 -25.41 -1.88
CA PRO A 164 6.91 -26.23 -2.79
C PRO A 164 6.14 -26.46 -4.10
N GLY A 165 6.80 -26.23 -5.23
CA GLY A 165 6.17 -26.26 -6.55
C GLY A 165 5.77 -24.90 -7.12
N GLY A 166 5.86 -23.78 -6.38
CA GLY A 166 5.93 -22.43 -6.98
C GLY A 166 4.65 -21.86 -7.64
N GLY A 167 3.48 -22.46 -7.39
CA GLY A 167 2.19 -22.04 -7.96
C GLY A 167 1.45 -20.96 -7.16
N ASP A 168 1.54 -21.01 -5.83
CA ASP A 168 0.83 -20.09 -4.95
C ASP A 168 1.74 -18.93 -4.55
N LEU A 169 1.61 -17.76 -5.18
CA LEU A 169 2.57 -16.66 -5.02
C LEU A 169 2.07 -15.61 -4.04
N ARG A 170 2.85 -15.35 -2.98
CA ARG A 170 2.58 -14.33 -1.96
C ARG A 170 3.76 -13.40 -1.81
N TYR A 171 3.49 -12.11 -1.64
CA TYR A 171 4.56 -11.18 -1.33
C TYR A 171 4.93 -11.31 0.14
N ALA A 172 6.22 -11.34 0.44
CA ALA A 172 6.76 -11.37 1.80
C ALA A 172 7.80 -10.27 1.96
N TYR A 173 7.81 -9.62 3.11
CA TYR A 173 8.71 -8.52 3.38
C TYR A 173 9.13 -8.47 4.84
N ARG A 174 10.34 -8.00 5.09
CA ARG A 174 10.81 -7.74 6.44
C ARG A 174 10.28 -6.37 6.87
N SER A 175 9.46 -6.33 7.92
CA SER A 175 9.10 -5.08 8.57
C SER A 175 10.06 -4.80 9.72
N ARG A 176 10.62 -3.59 9.75
CA ARG A 176 11.44 -3.12 10.88
C ARG A 176 10.59 -2.65 12.07
N PHE A 177 9.31 -2.36 11.84
CA PHE A 177 8.41 -1.77 12.84
C PHE A 177 7.47 -2.78 13.49
N ARG A 178 7.38 -3.99 12.92
CA ARG A 178 6.53 -5.06 13.42
C ARG A 178 7.35 -6.34 13.52
N PRO A 179 8.20 -6.46 14.56
CA PRO A 179 8.83 -7.73 14.87
C PRO A 179 7.74 -8.78 15.07
N ALA A 180 8.03 -10.04 14.72
CA ALA A 180 7.11 -11.12 15.03
C ALA A 180 6.95 -11.22 16.56
N PRO A 181 5.76 -11.57 17.05
CA PRO A 181 5.58 -11.84 18.47
C PRO A 181 6.54 -12.98 18.86
N GLN A 182 7.44 -12.68 19.79
CA GLN A 182 8.28 -13.69 20.41
C GLN A 182 7.41 -14.42 21.44
N PHE A 183 6.83 -15.54 21.04
CA PHE A 183 6.26 -16.47 22.01
C PHE A 183 7.43 -17.20 22.67
N THR A 184 8.01 -16.58 23.69
CA THR A 184 8.81 -17.30 24.68
C THR A 184 7.83 -18.21 25.41
N PHE A 185 7.70 -19.45 24.96
CA PHE A 185 7.31 -20.51 25.87
C PHE A 185 8.47 -20.67 26.86
N ARG A 186 8.49 -19.83 27.90
CA ARG A 186 9.11 -20.21 29.15
C ARG A 186 8.22 -21.32 29.71
N THR A 187 8.70 -22.54 29.66
CA THR A 187 8.27 -23.58 30.60
C THR A 187 8.33 -23.00 32.01
N ASP A 188 7.26 -23.25 32.75
CA ASP A 188 6.98 -22.73 34.08
C ASP A 188 8.21 -22.51 34.95
N GLU A 189 8.43 -21.27 35.40
CA GLU A 189 8.75 -21.01 36.80
C GLU A 189 8.49 -19.54 37.15
N THR A 190 7.50 -19.40 38.03
CA THR A 190 7.25 -18.33 38.99
C THR A 190 6.89 -16.94 38.45
N GLN A 191 5.60 -16.64 38.59
CA GLN A 191 5.06 -15.28 38.66
C GLN A 191 5.89 -14.39 39.60
N SER A 192 6.33 -13.25 39.10
CA SER A 192 6.22 -12.01 39.88
C SER A 192 6.03 -10.82 38.95
N ASN A 193 5.27 -9.89 39.49
CA ASN A 193 4.57 -8.80 38.84
C ASN A 193 5.53 -7.68 38.38
N THR A 194 5.02 -6.82 37.48
CA THR A 194 5.45 -5.44 37.15
C THR A 194 6.61 -5.18 36.18
N GLY A 195 6.29 -4.35 35.16
CA GLY A 195 7.18 -3.33 34.61
C GLY A 195 8.03 -3.73 33.41
N LEU A 196 7.83 -3.02 32.30
CA LEU A 196 8.71 -2.90 31.12
C LEU A 196 10.18 -3.24 31.43
N ARG A 197 10.65 -4.44 31.04
CA ARG A 197 12.08 -4.74 31.01
C ARG A 197 12.60 -4.62 29.58
N PRO A 198 13.69 -3.87 29.34
CA PRO A 198 14.34 -3.83 28.04
C PRO A 198 14.80 -5.25 27.67
N GLU A 199 14.62 -5.62 26.41
CA GLU A 199 15.14 -6.87 25.84
C GLU A 199 16.68 -6.84 25.96
N TYR A 200 17.32 -7.93 26.38
CA TYR A 200 18.78 -7.99 26.56
C TYR A 200 19.39 -9.00 25.58
N GLN A 201 20.54 -8.67 24.99
CA GLN A 201 21.33 -9.56 24.15
C GLN A 201 22.64 -9.94 24.86
N LEU A 202 23.00 -11.23 24.78
CA LEU A 202 24.30 -11.72 25.25
C LEU A 202 25.37 -11.34 24.22
N VAL A 203 26.26 -10.43 24.58
CA VAL A 203 27.40 -9.99 23.76
C VAL A 203 28.68 -10.48 24.42
N ARG A 204 29.52 -11.18 23.66
CA ARG A 204 30.82 -11.64 24.17
C ARG A 204 31.84 -10.52 23.99
N GLU A 205 32.27 -9.92 25.09
CA GLU A 205 33.22 -8.81 25.11
C GLU A 205 34.43 -9.19 25.97
N ARG A 206 35.63 -9.13 25.39
CA ARG A 206 36.91 -9.47 26.06
C ARG A 206 36.89 -10.85 26.76
N GLY A 207 36.35 -11.87 26.10
CA GLY A 207 36.31 -13.23 26.62
C GLY A 207 35.18 -13.53 27.61
N HIS A 208 34.49 -12.50 28.13
CA HIS A 208 33.35 -12.65 29.03
C HIS A 208 32.03 -12.43 28.29
N THR A 209 31.01 -13.22 28.63
CA THR A 209 29.65 -13.03 28.11
C THR A 209 28.95 -11.99 28.98
N VAL A 210 28.69 -10.81 28.41
CA VAL A 210 28.04 -9.70 29.11
C VAL A 210 26.63 -9.49 28.54
N MET A 211 25.66 -9.30 29.42
CA MET A 211 24.27 -9.07 29.04
C MET A 211 24.06 -7.57 28.83
N LYS A 212 24.05 -7.12 27.57
CA LYS A 212 23.77 -5.72 27.23
C LYS A 212 22.30 -5.58 26.84
N PRO A 213 21.60 -4.49 27.21
CA PRO A 213 20.29 -4.22 26.64
C PRO A 213 20.43 -4.19 25.12
N VAL A 214 19.47 -4.79 24.40
CA VAL A 214 19.35 -4.64 22.96
C VAL A 214 19.32 -3.14 22.72
N ASP A 215 20.36 -2.65 22.07
CA ASP A 215 20.48 -1.24 21.78
C ASP A 215 19.29 -0.86 20.90
N GLU A 216 18.26 -0.20 21.46
CA GLU A 216 17.09 0.27 20.70
C GLU A 216 17.50 1.19 19.54
N SER A 217 18.74 1.70 19.58
CA SER A 217 19.41 2.44 18.52
C SER A 217 19.68 1.61 17.25
N ALA A 218 19.72 0.28 17.34
CA ALA A 218 19.99 -0.61 16.19
C ALA A 218 18.74 -0.91 15.33
N VAL A 219 17.54 -0.64 15.84
CA VAL A 219 16.31 -0.68 15.02
C VAL A 219 16.12 0.69 14.37
N PRO A 220 16.18 0.80 13.03
CA PRO A 220 16.02 2.09 12.35
C PRO A 220 14.66 2.70 12.71
N LYS A 221 14.65 3.76 13.52
CA LYS A 221 13.43 4.41 14.01
C LYS A 221 12.65 5.01 12.84
N ARG A 222 11.35 4.70 12.76
CA ARG A 222 10.43 5.20 11.72
C ARG A 222 10.44 6.71 11.73
N HIS A 223 10.86 7.33 10.62
CA HIS A 223 10.86 8.78 10.51
C HIS A 223 9.42 9.30 10.62
N GLY A 224 9.19 10.29 11.50
CA GLY A 224 7.88 10.94 11.68
C GLY A 224 6.82 10.07 12.36
N GLY A 225 7.25 9.03 13.08
CA GLY A 225 6.41 8.26 14.00
C GLY A 225 5.94 9.09 15.20
N ARG A 226 4.95 8.60 15.96
CA ARG A 226 4.41 9.31 17.15
C ARG A 226 5.48 9.55 18.23
N ASN A 227 6.44 8.64 18.34
CA ASN A 227 7.50 8.67 19.35
C ASN A 227 8.86 9.08 18.75
N ASP A 228 8.87 9.68 17.56
CA ASP A 228 10.13 10.11 16.92
C ASP A 228 10.49 11.52 17.41
N GLU A 229 11.41 11.59 18.36
CA GLU A 229 11.88 12.84 18.98
C GLU A 229 12.48 13.84 17.97
N ARG A 230 12.99 13.35 16.83
CA ARG A 230 13.47 14.20 15.73
C ARG A 230 12.35 15.04 15.12
N TYR A 231 11.09 14.60 15.26
CA TYR A 231 9.89 15.30 14.79
C TYR A 231 8.92 15.49 15.96
N PRO A 232 9.25 16.36 16.94
CA PRO A 232 8.61 16.42 18.25
C PRO A 232 7.13 16.83 18.21
N ALA A 233 6.58 17.21 17.05
CA ALA A 233 5.14 17.23 16.88
C ALA A 233 4.72 17.04 15.42
N PRO A 234 3.65 16.25 15.24
CA PRO A 234 2.37 16.90 14.98
C PRO A 234 1.35 16.48 16.04
N ARG A 235 0.87 17.44 16.85
CA ARG A 235 -0.35 17.27 17.65
C ARG A 235 -1.41 16.73 16.68
N MET A 236 -1.92 15.52 16.92
CA MET A 236 -2.82 14.76 16.02
C MET A 236 -3.88 15.67 15.37
N LEU A 237 -4.36 16.65 16.13
CA LEU A 237 -5.18 17.77 15.69
C LEU A 237 -4.74 18.43 14.37
N ARG A 238 -3.48 18.85 14.21
CA ARG A 238 -3.01 19.51 12.96
C ARG A 238 -3.09 18.61 11.74
N ARG A 239 -2.77 17.32 11.92
CA ARG A 239 -2.89 16.32 10.84
C ARG A 239 -4.35 16.10 10.47
N VAL A 240 -5.22 16.01 11.47
CA VAL A 240 -6.67 15.85 11.28
C VAL A 240 -7.25 17.07 10.58
N LEU A 241 -6.95 18.29 11.04
CA LEU A 241 -7.42 19.52 10.40
C LEU A 241 -6.89 19.68 8.97
N ALA A 242 -5.62 19.36 8.72
CA ALA A 242 -5.07 19.37 7.36
C ALA A 242 -5.79 18.37 6.45
N PHE A 243 -6.09 17.18 6.95
CA PHE A 243 -6.85 16.18 6.21
C PHE A 243 -8.30 16.63 5.96
N LEU A 244 -8.98 17.18 6.96
CA LEU A 244 -10.34 17.71 6.82
C LEU A 244 -10.39 18.84 5.80
N LEU A 245 -9.39 19.73 5.80
CA LEU A 245 -9.30 20.82 4.82
C LEU A 245 -9.07 20.29 3.40
N ASP A 246 -8.12 19.37 3.21
CA ASP A 246 -7.92 18.69 1.92
C ASP A 246 -9.25 18.06 1.45
N TRP A 247 -9.95 17.36 2.35
CA TRP A 247 -11.22 16.70 2.05
C TRP A 247 -12.33 17.69 1.68
N VAL A 248 -12.50 18.79 2.42
CA VAL A 248 -13.47 19.85 2.11
C VAL A 248 -13.18 20.47 0.75
N ILE A 249 -11.91 20.71 0.42
CA ILE A 249 -11.53 21.22 -0.91
C ILE A 249 -11.91 20.21 -2.00
N HIS A 250 -11.58 18.93 -1.83
CA HIS A 250 -11.90 17.90 -2.83
C HIS A 250 -13.42 17.72 -2.99
N VAL A 251 -14.18 17.76 -1.89
CA VAL A 251 -15.65 17.72 -1.92
C VAL A 251 -16.22 18.97 -2.58
N GLY A 252 -15.68 20.14 -2.26
CA GLY A 252 -16.05 21.41 -2.87
C GLY A 252 -15.83 21.41 -4.38
N CYS A 253 -14.70 20.87 -4.86
CA CYS A 253 -14.47 20.66 -6.30
C CYS A 253 -15.51 19.72 -6.92
N GLY A 254 -15.85 18.63 -6.22
CA GLY A 254 -16.88 17.69 -6.66
C GLY A 254 -18.26 18.36 -6.79
N ILE A 255 -18.72 19.03 -5.74
CA ILE A 255 -20.02 19.72 -5.70
C ILE A 255 -20.04 20.86 -6.71
N GLY A 256 -19.00 21.69 -6.77
CA GLY A 256 -18.91 22.81 -7.70
C GLY A 256 -18.96 22.35 -9.16
N ALA A 257 -18.27 21.27 -9.51
CA ALA A 257 -18.37 20.68 -10.84
C ALA A 257 -19.76 20.10 -11.11
N ALA A 258 -20.40 19.46 -10.12
CA ALA A 258 -21.75 18.94 -10.25
C ALA A 258 -22.78 20.05 -10.53
N VAL A 259 -22.65 21.19 -9.86
CA VAL A 259 -23.48 22.39 -10.09
C VAL A 259 -23.20 22.98 -11.47
N ALA A 260 -21.93 23.16 -11.82
CA ALA A 260 -21.54 23.80 -13.08
C ALA A 260 -21.93 22.98 -14.33
N VAL A 261 -21.93 21.65 -14.23
CA VAL A 261 -22.19 20.75 -15.35
C VAL A 261 -23.65 20.25 -15.38
N SER A 262 -24.44 20.50 -14.34
CA SER A 262 -25.86 20.12 -14.33
C SER A 262 -26.77 21.28 -14.76
N PRO A 263 -27.30 21.27 -15.99
CA PRO A 263 -28.24 22.30 -16.46
C PRO A 263 -29.60 22.25 -15.74
N ALA A 264 -29.86 21.17 -14.99
CA ALA A 264 -31.10 20.97 -14.22
C ALA A 264 -30.89 21.15 -12.70
N PHE A 265 -29.76 21.72 -12.27
CA PHE A 265 -29.51 21.97 -10.85
C PHE A 265 -30.55 22.95 -10.29
N ALA A 266 -31.44 22.45 -9.44
CA ALA A 266 -32.46 23.24 -8.77
C ALA A 266 -32.08 23.44 -7.30
N PRO A 267 -31.56 24.62 -6.89
CA PRO A 267 -31.20 24.87 -5.49
C PRO A 267 -32.41 24.78 -4.55
N ASP A 268 -33.60 25.09 -5.05
CA ASP A 268 -34.87 24.97 -4.30
C ASP A 268 -35.26 23.52 -3.98
N ALA A 269 -34.75 22.54 -4.73
CA ALA A 269 -34.98 21.13 -4.42
C ALA A 269 -34.18 20.70 -3.18
N ILE A 270 -33.00 21.31 -2.93
CA ILE A 270 -32.19 21.02 -1.74
C ILE A 270 -32.89 21.54 -0.48
N THR A 271 -33.42 22.76 -0.52
CA THR A 271 -34.12 23.36 0.64
C THR A 271 -35.38 22.57 1.00
N ARG A 272 -36.06 22.02 0.00
CA ARG A 272 -37.25 21.16 0.17
C ARG A 272 -36.95 19.69 0.45
N HIS A 273 -35.67 19.32 0.61
CA HIS A 273 -35.22 17.93 0.81
C HIS A 273 -35.67 16.96 -0.30
N ASP A 274 -35.92 17.49 -1.49
CA ASP A 274 -36.38 16.74 -2.66
C ASP A 274 -35.18 16.26 -3.49
N TRP A 275 -34.42 15.33 -2.89
CA TRP A 275 -33.16 14.81 -3.46
C TRP A 275 -33.31 14.17 -4.83
N GLN A 276 -34.52 13.72 -5.19
CA GLN A 276 -34.81 13.12 -6.50
C GLN A 276 -34.83 14.17 -7.63
N HIS A 277 -35.15 15.42 -7.31
CA HIS A 277 -35.28 16.51 -8.28
C HIS A 277 -34.09 17.50 -8.29
N VAL A 278 -33.05 17.25 -7.48
CA VAL A 278 -31.83 18.10 -7.45
C VAL A 278 -31.08 18.10 -8.79
N GLY A 279 -31.33 17.11 -9.66
CA GLY A 279 -30.75 17.05 -11.00
C GLY A 279 -29.24 16.76 -11.02
N ILE A 280 -28.62 16.44 -9.88
CA ILE A 280 -27.20 16.10 -9.80
C ILE A 280 -27.02 14.61 -10.08
N LYS A 281 -26.13 14.30 -11.02
CA LYS A 281 -25.67 12.95 -11.27
C LYS A 281 -24.56 12.62 -10.27
N PRO A 282 -24.73 11.65 -9.34
CA PRO A 282 -23.77 11.38 -8.26
C PRO A 282 -22.34 11.09 -8.73
N ILE A 283 -22.21 10.68 -9.98
CA ILE A 283 -20.94 10.38 -10.61
C ILE A 283 -20.02 11.59 -10.83
N VAL A 284 -20.60 12.75 -11.16
CA VAL A 284 -19.86 13.97 -11.45
C VAL A 284 -19.12 14.44 -10.20
N PRO A 285 -19.77 14.60 -9.03
CA PRO A 285 -19.05 15.00 -7.82
C PRO A 285 -18.04 13.94 -7.37
N ILE A 286 -18.31 12.64 -7.53
CA ILE A 286 -17.34 11.58 -7.20
C ILE A 286 -16.10 11.64 -8.12
N GLY A 287 -16.30 11.78 -9.43
CA GLY A 287 -15.21 11.84 -10.41
C GLY A 287 -14.30 13.05 -10.19
N PHE A 288 -14.89 14.24 -10.01
CA PHE A 288 -14.14 15.46 -9.74
C PHE A 288 -13.50 15.46 -8.35
N PHE A 289 -14.15 14.87 -7.33
CA PHE A 289 -13.52 14.64 -6.02
C PHE A 289 -12.25 13.79 -6.16
N LEU A 290 -12.33 12.66 -6.88
CA LEU A 290 -11.18 11.77 -7.08
C LEU A 290 -10.07 12.46 -7.89
N ALA A 291 -10.43 13.19 -8.94
CA ALA A 291 -9.48 13.93 -9.77
C ALA A 291 -8.77 15.03 -8.97
N ALA A 292 -9.52 15.86 -8.22
CA ALA A 292 -8.95 16.87 -7.34
C ALA A 292 -8.04 16.24 -6.28
N SER A 293 -8.46 15.13 -5.68
CA SER A 293 -7.65 14.38 -4.72
C SER A 293 -6.37 13.83 -5.32
N ALA A 294 -6.41 13.31 -6.56
CA ALA A 294 -5.23 12.83 -7.27
C ALA A 294 -4.27 13.98 -7.57
N PHE A 295 -4.78 15.10 -8.08
CA PHE A 295 -3.98 16.26 -8.42
C PHE A 295 -3.28 16.83 -7.17
N ASP A 296 -4.02 17.05 -6.09
CA ASP A 296 -3.46 17.58 -4.84
C ASP A 296 -2.45 16.61 -4.18
N ARG A 297 -2.81 15.33 -4.04
CA ARG A 297 -2.00 14.35 -3.30
C ARG A 297 -0.86 13.72 -4.09
N VAL A 298 -0.90 13.82 -5.42
CA VAL A 298 0.13 13.25 -6.31
C VAL A 298 0.91 14.37 -7.01
N VAL A 299 0.24 15.28 -7.72
CA VAL A 299 0.92 16.31 -8.52
C VAL A 299 1.45 17.42 -7.62
N ILE A 300 0.58 18.15 -6.92
CA ILE A 300 0.97 19.25 -6.02
C ILE A 300 1.94 18.74 -4.96
N GLN A 301 1.59 17.62 -4.29
CA GLN A 301 2.45 17.05 -3.27
C GLN A 301 3.81 16.54 -3.80
N SER A 302 3.94 16.17 -5.08
CA SER A 302 5.26 15.80 -5.62
C SER A 302 6.18 17.00 -5.81
N ILE A 303 5.62 18.16 -6.15
CA ILE A 303 6.35 19.40 -6.43
C ILE A 303 6.69 20.13 -5.13
N PHE A 304 5.69 20.29 -4.25
CA PHE A 304 5.80 21.10 -3.03
C PHE A 304 6.02 20.27 -1.76
N HIS A 305 6.03 18.95 -1.88
CA HIS A 305 6.16 17.99 -0.76
C HIS A 305 5.03 18.09 0.29
N THR A 306 3.93 18.76 -0.07
CA THR A 306 2.75 18.96 0.76
C THR A 306 1.50 19.06 -0.10
N THR A 307 0.35 18.69 0.46
CA THR A 307 -0.96 19.07 -0.07
C THR A 307 -1.33 20.49 0.35
N ILE A 308 -2.39 21.04 -0.22
CA ILE A 308 -2.90 22.38 0.10
C ILE A 308 -3.18 22.53 1.60
N GLY A 309 -3.98 21.62 2.18
CA GLY A 309 -4.32 21.65 3.60
C GLY A 309 -3.09 21.44 4.48
N LYS A 310 -2.22 20.49 4.14
CA LYS A 310 -0.97 20.29 4.89
C LYS A 310 -0.08 21.53 4.84
N ALA A 311 -0.05 22.28 3.74
CA ALA A 311 0.74 23.50 3.62
C ALA A 311 0.26 24.56 4.61
N LEU A 312 -1.06 24.76 4.70
CA LEU A 312 -1.69 25.72 5.62
C LEU A 312 -1.43 25.39 7.10
N PHE A 313 -1.32 24.10 7.44
CA PHE A 313 -0.95 23.67 8.80
C PHE A 313 0.57 23.51 9.02
N GLY A 314 1.40 23.97 8.06
CA GLY A 314 2.85 23.93 8.13
C GLY A 314 3.43 22.51 8.13
N LEU A 315 2.73 21.56 7.51
CA LEU A 315 3.10 20.16 7.41
C LEU A 315 3.68 19.84 6.03
N VAL A 316 4.50 18.80 5.97
CA VAL A 316 5.09 18.22 4.76
C VAL A 316 5.16 16.71 4.94
N VAL A 317 5.11 15.97 3.84
CA VAL A 317 5.08 14.50 3.87
C VAL A 317 6.48 13.95 3.64
N ILE A 318 6.91 13.02 4.48
CA ILE A 318 8.21 12.35 4.36
C ILE A 318 8.04 10.84 4.19
N ARG A 319 9.09 10.20 3.68
CA ARG A 319 9.21 8.75 3.62
C ARG A 319 9.57 8.22 5.00
N PRO A 320 8.86 7.19 5.51
CA PRO A 320 9.12 6.67 6.84
C PRO A 320 10.46 5.94 6.98
N GLN A 321 11.09 5.56 5.86
CA GLN A 321 12.33 4.77 5.86
C GLN A 321 13.60 5.60 6.08
N ASP A 322 13.64 6.80 5.49
CA ASP A 322 14.84 7.65 5.43
C ASP A 322 14.54 9.12 5.74
N GLY A 323 13.27 9.50 5.92
CA GLY A 323 12.88 10.88 6.21
C GLY A 323 12.92 11.82 5.00
N GLU A 324 13.28 11.33 3.81
CA GLU A 324 13.31 12.12 2.58
C GLU A 324 11.90 12.37 2.02
N TYR A 325 11.78 13.24 1.03
CA TYR A 325 10.52 13.45 0.33
C TYR A 325 10.13 12.24 -0.55
N PRO A 326 8.83 11.91 -0.63
CA PRO A 326 8.34 10.86 -1.51
C PRO A 326 8.39 11.30 -2.98
N SER A 327 8.83 10.41 -3.87
CA SER A 327 8.77 10.66 -5.31
C SER A 327 7.33 10.61 -5.85
N PHE A 328 7.09 11.21 -7.02
CA PHE A 328 5.79 11.16 -7.71
C PHE A 328 5.24 9.73 -7.81
N GLY A 329 6.06 8.77 -8.25
CA GLY A 329 5.64 7.37 -8.39
C GLY A 329 5.27 6.74 -7.06
N ARG A 330 5.90 7.15 -5.95
CA ARG A 330 5.52 6.69 -4.60
C ARG A 330 4.19 7.30 -4.18
N LEU A 331 3.97 8.59 -4.42
CA LEU A 331 2.71 9.27 -4.12
C LEU A 331 1.53 8.69 -4.90
N LEU A 332 1.72 8.43 -6.19
CA LEU A 332 0.72 7.78 -7.04
C LEU A 332 0.36 6.39 -6.51
N ALA A 333 1.36 5.59 -6.14
CA ALA A 333 1.12 4.26 -5.57
C ALA A 333 0.34 4.33 -4.25
N VAL A 334 0.65 5.31 -3.41
CA VAL A 334 -0.07 5.56 -2.14
C VAL A 334 -1.51 6.01 -2.39
N TRP A 335 -1.72 6.93 -3.33
CA TRP A 335 -3.05 7.42 -3.70
C TRP A 335 -3.93 6.29 -4.26
N LEU A 336 -3.40 5.53 -5.23
CA LEU A 336 -4.07 4.36 -5.81
C LEU A 336 -4.46 3.35 -4.74
N LEU A 337 -3.57 3.10 -3.77
CA LEU A 337 -3.89 2.20 -2.68
C LEU A 337 -5.01 2.74 -1.78
N HIS A 338 -5.02 4.04 -1.46
CA HIS A 338 -6.09 4.63 -0.64
C HIS A 338 -7.46 4.56 -1.34
N VAL A 339 -7.50 4.70 -2.66
CA VAL A 339 -8.74 4.51 -3.45
C VAL A 339 -9.16 3.03 -3.45
N TYR A 340 -8.19 2.12 -3.50
CA TYR A 340 -8.43 0.67 -3.49
C TYR A 340 -8.84 0.13 -2.11
N LEU A 341 -8.35 0.70 -1.02
CA LEU A 341 -8.48 0.15 0.34
C LEU A 341 -9.93 -0.18 0.75
N PRO A 342 -10.94 0.69 0.49
CA PRO A 342 -12.34 0.38 0.77
C PRO A 342 -12.85 -0.88 0.05
N TYR A 343 -12.44 -1.10 -1.20
CA TYR A 343 -12.76 -2.32 -1.95
C TYR A 343 -11.97 -3.54 -1.48
N GLY A 344 -10.71 -3.35 -1.08
CA GLY A 344 -9.88 -4.41 -0.53
C GLY A 344 -10.49 -5.04 0.73
N LEU A 345 -11.14 -4.23 1.58
CA LEU A 345 -11.89 -4.70 2.76
C LEU A 345 -13.05 -5.64 2.40
N LEU A 346 -13.58 -5.57 1.17
CA LEU A 346 -14.61 -6.47 0.64
C LEU A 346 -14.03 -7.77 0.03
N GLY A 347 -12.70 -7.96 0.06
CA GLY A 347 -12.07 -9.23 -0.31
C GLY A 347 -11.20 -9.24 -1.56
N GLY A 348 -10.54 -8.13 -1.92
CA GLY A 348 -9.55 -8.15 -3.02
C GLY A 348 -8.23 -8.85 -2.62
N PRO A 349 -7.08 -8.62 -3.29
CA PRO A 349 -5.72 -8.92 -2.78
C PRO A 349 -5.06 -7.73 -2.03
N GLY A 350 -4.35 -8.00 -0.93
CA GLY A 350 -4.00 -6.99 0.07
C GLY A 350 -2.72 -6.24 -0.26
N PRO A 351 -2.56 -4.99 0.20
CA PRO A 351 -1.31 -4.27 0.01
C PRO A 351 -0.16 -4.92 0.76
N ASP A 352 0.98 -4.94 0.07
CA ASP A 352 2.22 -5.55 0.52
C ASP A 352 2.62 -5.14 1.95
N ASP A 353 2.71 -3.85 2.25
CA ASP A 353 2.99 -3.31 3.59
C ASP A 353 2.17 -2.04 3.81
N LEU A 354 1.07 -2.12 4.56
CA LEU A 354 0.18 -0.97 4.82
C LEU A 354 0.96 0.26 5.32
N GLU A 355 1.97 0.09 6.17
CA GLU A 355 2.66 1.22 6.82
C GLU A 355 3.53 2.00 5.85
N ASN A 356 4.08 1.31 4.85
CA ASN A 356 4.80 1.95 3.75
C ASN A 356 3.90 2.91 2.97
N TYR A 357 2.60 2.69 2.94
CA TYR A 357 1.67 3.56 2.22
C TYR A 357 1.02 4.63 3.09
N PHE A 358 1.11 4.51 4.42
CA PHE A 358 0.76 5.60 5.34
C PHE A 358 1.96 6.51 5.56
N LEU A 359 2.17 7.42 4.61
CA LEU A 359 3.25 8.39 4.68
C LEU A 359 3.03 9.36 5.86
N PRO A 360 4.02 9.50 6.76
CA PRO A 360 3.96 10.45 7.86
C PRO A 360 4.04 11.89 7.35
N ALA A 361 3.22 12.76 7.94
CA ALA A 361 3.32 14.21 7.80
C ALA A 361 4.02 14.81 9.03
N VAL A 362 5.07 15.60 8.85
CA VAL A 362 5.85 16.27 9.90
C VAL A 362 5.82 17.78 9.68
N ARG A 363 6.19 18.60 10.66
CA ARG A 363 6.26 20.06 10.43
C ARG A 363 7.42 20.37 9.48
N ARG A 364 7.19 21.30 8.55
CA ARG A 364 8.20 21.75 7.59
C ARG A 364 9.48 22.25 8.26
N ARG A 365 9.36 22.92 9.41
CA ARG A 365 10.49 23.45 10.18
C ARG A 365 11.33 22.34 10.85
N ASP A 366 10.72 21.19 11.14
CA ASP A 366 11.39 20.09 11.85
C ASP A 366 12.28 19.29 10.88
N ILE A 367 11.98 19.31 9.57
CA ILE A 367 12.87 18.73 8.55
C ILE A 367 14.24 19.40 8.54
N ARG A 368 14.29 20.74 8.66
CA ARG A 368 15.55 21.50 8.67
C ARG A 368 16.40 21.29 9.93
N ARG A 369 15.79 20.83 11.02
CA ARG A 369 16.47 20.55 12.30
C ARG A 369 16.82 19.08 12.48
N GLY A 370 16.16 18.18 11.73
CA GLY A 370 16.27 16.73 11.86
C GLY A 370 17.15 16.02 10.83
N GLY A 371 17.88 16.74 9.98
CA GLY A 371 18.87 16.17 9.05
C GLY A 371 19.34 17.23 8.05
N THR A 372 20.64 17.45 7.88
CA THR A 372 21.73 16.47 7.72
C THR A 372 22.81 16.55 8.82
N PRO A 373 23.61 15.49 9.06
CA PRO A 373 25.03 15.69 9.38
C PRO A 373 25.76 16.34 8.20
#